data_AF-A0A4R3KL59-F1
#
_entry.id   AF-A0A4R3KL59-F1
#
_cell.length_a   1.000
_cell.length_b   1.000
_cell.length_c   1.000
_cell.angle_alpha   90.00
_cell.angle_beta   90.00
_cell.angle_gamma   90.00
#
_symmetry.space_group_name_H-M   'P 1'
#
loop_
_entity.id
_entity.type
_entity.pdbx_description
1 polymer ?
#
loop_
_entity_poly.entity_id
_entity_poly.type
_entity_poly.pdbx_seq_one_letter_code
_entity_poly.pdbx_strand_id
1 'polypeptide(L)'
;MDIKNTFFKKHILYRLNSLVMRAGRLLSILSLLVLLIAGCSNQAQKEEAATKIVCAAGNGGITLPEGFCATLVIDSLGLRDDHSARHIAVAPNGDIYVKTRSQEGGIAALRDTTGDFRADIIEYFGDMTGTGDGILWETGIAIHDGYLWASNTVAVYRWPMPEGNALIPEGEPEIVVSGFPEQQSHASKSFAFDGRGHLYVSVGAPSNACQEQERTNGSPGIEPCPLLEEHGGIWRFDANQTGQTFSADARYATGLRNVVGLDWNVAGDALYVMQHGRDQLHTLWPDFYTVEESAELPSEAMYKVNEGDRFGWPYGYYDHLKDTLMLSPEYGGNGKITISESKYAGEFEEPVIGFPGHWAPNDLLFYTGEQFPERYRGGAFIAFIGSWNRAPLPQKGYKIAFVPFRDGQPSGDYETFADGFAGVEPIPDRGAAEYRPTGLALGPDGALYISDYKKGRIWRVVYTGKAAPADDTTVSMPADTTGTPSARTAAASSLTGEALFRRMECATCHTVDPNAPASTGPSLYDLYGSEVTLQNGRAVMADEAYLRESILQAGAKIVAGYMPVMPSYEGQLMKEELSLLVSYMKSL
;
A
#
# COMPACT_ATOMS: atom_id res chain seq x y z
N MET A 1 -92.31 -57.37 -5.81
CA MET A 1 -90.91 -57.78 -5.99
C MET A 1 -90.12 -56.54 -6.33
N ASP A 2 -89.36 -55.94 -5.39
CA ASP A 2 -88.05 -55.30 -5.65
C ASP A 2 -87.57 -54.47 -4.44
N ILE A 3 -87.26 -55.14 -3.32
CA ILE A 3 -86.62 -54.49 -2.16
C ILE A 3 -85.20 -55.04 -1.91
N LYS A 4 -84.77 -56.06 -2.67
CA LYS A 4 -83.45 -56.70 -2.47
C LYS A 4 -82.30 -56.12 -3.31
N ASN A 5 -82.57 -55.25 -4.30
CA ASN A 5 -81.54 -54.81 -5.25
C ASN A 5 -80.81 -53.51 -4.86
N THR A 6 -81.35 -52.73 -3.91
CA THR A 6 -80.80 -51.41 -3.53
C THR A 6 -79.74 -51.49 -2.42
N PHE A 7 -79.75 -52.55 -1.61
CA PHE A 7 -78.79 -52.73 -0.51
C PHE A 7 -77.44 -53.29 -0.98
N PHE A 8 -77.43 -54.10 -2.04
CA PHE A 8 -76.22 -54.72 -2.57
C PHE A 8 -75.32 -53.73 -3.33
N LYS A 9 -75.92 -52.78 -4.07
CA LYS A 9 -75.16 -51.74 -4.81
C LYS A 9 -74.45 -50.71 -3.89
N LYS A 10 -75.06 -50.35 -2.75
CA LYS A 10 -74.43 -49.41 -1.80
C LYS A 10 -73.22 -50.01 -1.06
N HIS A 11 -73.24 -51.33 -0.79
CA HIS A 11 -72.14 -52.00 -0.10
C HIS A 11 -70.91 -52.23 -1.00
N ILE A 12 -71.13 -52.47 -2.30
CA ILE A 12 -70.04 -52.61 -3.29
C ILE A 12 -69.35 -51.26 -3.55
N LEU A 13 -70.10 -50.16 -3.69
CA LEU A 13 -69.52 -48.82 -3.87
C LEU A 13 -68.66 -48.38 -2.68
N TYR A 14 -69.08 -48.71 -1.44
CA TYR A 14 -68.33 -48.35 -0.23
C TYR A 14 -67.01 -49.13 -0.12
N ARG A 15 -67.00 -50.42 -0.50
CA ARG A 15 -65.77 -51.22 -0.50
C ARG A 15 -64.80 -50.81 -1.61
N LEU A 16 -65.29 -50.45 -2.80
CA LEU A 16 -64.44 -49.89 -3.88
C LEU A 16 -63.80 -48.56 -3.48
N ASN A 17 -64.55 -47.61 -2.90
CA ASN A 17 -63.98 -46.34 -2.44
C ASN A 17 -62.93 -46.52 -1.33
N SER A 18 -63.10 -47.50 -0.44
CA SER A 18 -62.10 -47.80 0.60
C SER A 18 -60.81 -48.41 0.03
N LEU A 19 -60.90 -49.21 -1.05
CA LEU A 19 -59.73 -49.77 -1.73
C LEU A 19 -58.99 -48.71 -2.55
N VAL A 20 -59.71 -47.83 -3.25
CA VAL A 20 -59.10 -46.74 -4.04
C VAL A 20 -58.40 -45.73 -3.13
N MET A 21 -58.98 -45.38 -1.98
CA MET A 21 -58.31 -44.51 -1.00
C MET A 21 -57.09 -45.16 -0.32
N ARG A 22 -57.12 -46.48 -0.09
CA ARG A 22 -55.95 -47.21 0.46
C ARG A 22 -54.83 -47.35 -0.57
N ALA A 23 -55.16 -47.62 -1.84
CA ALA A 23 -54.20 -47.66 -2.93
C ALA A 23 -53.57 -46.28 -3.19
N GLY A 24 -54.37 -45.20 -3.15
CA GLY A 24 -53.88 -43.83 -3.26
C GLY A 24 -52.90 -43.45 -2.14
N ARG A 25 -53.21 -43.80 -0.88
CA ARG A 25 -52.31 -43.57 0.26
C ARG A 25 -51.01 -44.38 0.17
N LEU A 26 -51.08 -45.63 -0.30
CA LEU A 26 -49.88 -46.45 -0.52
C LEU A 26 -49.00 -45.90 -1.65
N LEU A 27 -49.58 -45.42 -2.76
CA LEU A 27 -48.81 -44.76 -3.82
C LEU A 27 -48.18 -43.45 -3.35
N SER A 28 -48.88 -42.63 -2.56
CA SER A 28 -48.33 -41.39 -1.99
C SER A 28 -47.19 -41.63 -1.00
N ILE A 29 -47.28 -42.68 -0.18
CA ILE A 29 -46.20 -43.06 0.75
C ILE A 29 -45.00 -43.63 0.00
N LEU A 30 -45.22 -44.44 -1.05
CA LEU A 30 -44.14 -44.99 -1.87
C LEU A 30 -43.42 -43.89 -2.68
N SER A 31 -44.14 -42.89 -3.18
CA SER A 31 -43.54 -41.76 -3.89
C SER A 31 -42.80 -40.79 -2.96
N LEU A 32 -43.27 -40.58 -1.72
CA LEU A 32 -42.49 -39.87 -0.69
C LEU A 32 -41.21 -40.62 -0.32
N LEU A 33 -41.25 -41.95 -0.23
CA LEU A 33 -40.08 -42.76 0.12
C LEU A 33 -39.02 -42.75 -1.01
N VAL A 34 -39.45 -42.79 -2.27
CA VAL A 34 -38.55 -42.70 -3.44
C VAL A 34 -37.91 -41.31 -3.55
N LEU A 35 -38.64 -40.23 -3.21
CA LEU A 35 -38.09 -38.87 -3.13
C LEU A 35 -37.09 -38.69 -1.98
N LEU A 36 -37.32 -39.33 -0.83
CA LEU A 36 -36.38 -39.34 0.29
C LEU A 36 -35.08 -40.12 -0.02
N ILE A 37 -35.18 -41.25 -0.73
CA ILE A 37 -34.01 -42.06 -1.10
C ILE A 37 -33.20 -41.38 -2.23
N ALA A 38 -33.87 -40.74 -3.20
CA ALA A 38 -33.20 -39.95 -4.24
C ALA A 38 -32.56 -38.65 -3.69
N GLY A 39 -33.15 -38.06 -2.64
CA GLY A 39 -32.58 -36.92 -1.91
C GLY A 39 -31.30 -37.29 -1.14
N CYS A 40 -31.27 -38.47 -0.51
CA CYS A 40 -30.08 -38.94 0.23
C CYS A 40 -28.94 -39.39 -0.69
N SER A 41 -29.21 -39.93 -1.88
CA SER A 41 -28.14 -40.32 -2.81
C SER A 41 -27.46 -39.10 -3.48
N ASN A 42 -28.17 -37.98 -3.62
CA ASN A 42 -27.61 -36.74 -4.17
C ASN A 42 -26.86 -35.90 -3.13
N GLN A 43 -27.07 -36.14 -1.85
CA GLN A 43 -26.37 -35.43 -0.77
C GLN A 43 -25.00 -36.05 -0.46
N ALA A 44 -24.81 -37.34 -0.80
CA ALA A 44 -23.54 -38.04 -0.65
C ALA A 44 -22.55 -37.86 -1.83
N GLN A 45 -23.00 -37.30 -2.97
CA GLN A 45 -22.11 -36.95 -4.10
C GLN A 45 -21.83 -35.45 -4.22
N LYS A 46 -22.32 -34.67 -3.26
CA LYS A 46 -21.99 -33.26 -3.05
C LYS A 46 -21.09 -33.08 -1.83
N GLU A 47 -20.20 -34.05 -1.58
CA GLU A 47 -18.87 -33.70 -1.06
C GLU A 47 -18.23 -32.85 -2.15
N GLU A 48 -18.54 -31.55 -2.06
CA GLU A 48 -17.75 -30.45 -2.56
C GLU A 48 -16.29 -30.91 -2.58
N ALA A 49 -15.69 -30.98 -3.78
CA ALA A 49 -14.25 -31.13 -3.88
C ALA A 49 -13.69 -29.91 -3.16
N ALA A 50 -13.45 -30.04 -1.85
CA ALA A 50 -12.90 -29.00 -1.03
C ALA A 50 -11.56 -28.70 -1.69
N THR A 51 -11.52 -27.59 -2.42
CA THR A 51 -10.37 -27.15 -3.17
C THR A 51 -9.20 -27.21 -2.22
N LYS A 52 -8.29 -28.16 -2.44
CA LYS A 52 -7.27 -28.47 -1.46
C LYS A 52 -6.33 -27.28 -1.41
N ILE A 53 -6.48 -26.44 -0.39
CA ILE A 53 -5.61 -25.28 -0.16
C ILE A 53 -4.17 -25.78 -0.13
N VAL A 54 -3.37 -25.39 -1.14
CA VAL A 54 -1.94 -25.71 -1.21
C VAL A 54 -1.16 -24.48 -0.77
N CYS A 55 -0.72 -24.49 0.49
CA CYS A 55 0.19 -23.49 1.01
C CYS A 55 1.54 -23.58 0.28
N ALA A 56 2.13 -22.43 -0.06
CA ALA A 56 3.51 -22.36 -0.52
C ALA A 56 4.46 -22.72 0.62
N ALA A 57 5.58 -23.39 0.30
CA ALA A 57 6.66 -23.62 1.25
C ALA A 57 7.16 -22.27 1.80
N GLY A 58 7.38 -22.21 3.12
CA GLY A 58 7.79 -20.97 3.79
C GLY A 58 6.85 -19.78 3.52
N ASN A 59 5.57 -20.04 3.22
CA ASN A 59 4.56 -19.04 2.82
C ASN A 59 4.98 -18.14 1.64
N GLY A 60 5.91 -18.59 0.79
CA GLY A 60 6.41 -17.74 -0.31
C GLY A 60 7.25 -16.57 0.18
N GLY A 61 8.05 -16.77 1.23
CA GLY A 61 9.05 -15.80 1.71
C GLY A 61 8.54 -14.81 2.76
N ILE A 62 7.33 -15.00 3.27
CA ILE A 62 6.77 -14.16 4.33
C ILE A 62 6.52 -14.98 5.59
N THR A 63 6.49 -14.31 6.73
CA THR A 63 6.12 -14.94 8.00
C THR A 63 4.71 -14.51 8.38
N LEU A 64 3.92 -15.47 8.88
CA LEU A 64 2.51 -15.31 9.21
C LEU A 64 2.23 -15.86 10.62
N PRO A 65 1.12 -15.48 11.27
CA PRO A 65 0.76 -16.00 12.57
C PRO A 65 0.42 -17.49 12.49
N GLU A 66 0.47 -18.19 13.62
CA GLU A 66 0.14 -19.62 13.66
C GLU A 66 -1.26 -19.89 13.11
N GLY A 67 -1.38 -20.97 12.34
CA GLY A 67 -2.63 -21.39 11.70
C GLY A 67 -2.91 -20.72 10.36
N PHE A 68 -2.17 -19.67 9.99
CA PHE A 68 -2.21 -19.07 8.66
C PHE A 68 -1.21 -19.72 7.71
N CYS A 69 -1.54 -19.69 6.43
CA CYS A 69 -0.58 -19.92 5.37
C CYS A 69 -0.87 -19.06 4.14
N ALA A 70 0.14 -18.89 3.28
CA ALA A 70 -0.03 -18.23 1.99
C ALA A 70 0.09 -19.21 0.82
N THR A 71 -0.72 -18.99 -0.22
CA THR A 71 -0.49 -19.49 -1.58
C THR A 71 0.03 -18.33 -2.44
N LEU A 72 0.94 -18.62 -3.37
CA LEU A 72 1.34 -17.65 -4.38
C LEU A 72 0.36 -17.72 -5.54
N VAL A 73 -0.43 -16.65 -5.72
CA VAL A 73 -1.29 -16.50 -6.90
C VAL A 73 -0.43 -16.39 -8.14
N ILE A 74 0.61 -15.56 -8.05
CA ILE A 74 1.63 -15.40 -9.06
C ILE A 74 2.94 -15.01 -8.40
N ASP A 75 4.06 -15.50 -8.95
CA ASP A 75 5.39 -15.24 -8.40
C ASP A 75 5.92 -13.83 -8.75
N SER A 76 5.60 -13.37 -9.96
CA SER A 76 6.00 -12.09 -10.53
C SER A 76 5.11 -11.76 -11.72
N LEU A 77 4.71 -10.49 -11.86
CA LEU A 77 4.06 -9.97 -13.06
C LEU A 77 5.09 -9.59 -14.16
N GLY A 78 6.39 -9.76 -13.90
CA GLY A 78 7.45 -9.39 -14.84
C GLY A 78 7.77 -7.90 -14.87
N LEU A 79 7.34 -7.16 -13.84
CA LEU A 79 7.57 -5.72 -13.71
C LEU A 79 9.08 -5.43 -13.60
N ARG A 80 9.53 -4.40 -14.32
CA ARG A 80 10.92 -3.89 -14.35
C ARG A 80 11.11 -2.72 -13.40
N ASP A 81 12.35 -2.23 -13.24
CA ASP A 81 12.71 -1.26 -12.19
C ASP A 81 11.95 0.08 -12.24
N ASP A 82 11.41 0.46 -13.41
CA ASP A 82 10.53 1.64 -13.60
C ASP A 82 9.03 1.30 -13.54
N HIS A 83 8.69 0.03 -13.30
CA HIS A 83 7.34 -0.50 -13.21
C HIS A 83 6.98 -0.88 -11.77
N SER A 84 5.69 -0.87 -11.42
CA SER A 84 5.27 -1.33 -10.09
C SER A 84 3.81 -1.76 -10.01
N ALA A 85 3.51 -2.73 -9.15
CA ALA A 85 2.14 -3.05 -8.77
C ALA A 85 1.69 -2.13 -7.62
N ARG A 86 0.38 -1.88 -7.55
CA ARG A 86 -0.25 -0.96 -6.60
C ARG A 86 -1.45 -1.64 -5.92
N HIS A 87 -2.58 -0.95 -5.76
CA HIS A 87 -3.79 -1.55 -5.19
C HIS A 87 -4.30 -2.70 -6.05
N ILE A 88 -5.07 -3.56 -5.42
CA ILE A 88 -5.58 -4.83 -5.94
C ILE A 88 -7.05 -4.93 -5.60
N ALA A 89 -7.85 -5.54 -6.47
CA ALA A 89 -9.24 -5.87 -6.22
C ALA A 89 -9.49 -7.32 -6.66
N VAL A 90 -10.36 -8.03 -5.94
CA VAL A 90 -10.75 -9.41 -6.25
C VAL A 90 -12.25 -9.45 -6.50
N ALA A 91 -12.64 -9.95 -7.67
CA ALA A 91 -14.02 -10.05 -8.09
C ALA A 91 -14.73 -11.25 -7.41
N PRO A 92 -16.08 -11.24 -7.35
CA PRO A 92 -16.84 -12.35 -6.78
C PRO A 92 -16.59 -13.72 -7.43
N ASN A 93 -16.17 -13.75 -8.69
CA ASN A 93 -15.81 -14.96 -9.42
C ASN A 93 -14.35 -15.41 -9.20
N GLY A 94 -13.56 -14.65 -8.44
CA GLY A 94 -12.15 -14.94 -8.16
C GLY A 94 -11.15 -14.28 -9.11
N ASP A 95 -11.59 -13.57 -10.14
CA ASP A 95 -10.68 -12.79 -10.99
C ASP A 95 -10.03 -11.66 -10.18
N ILE A 96 -8.78 -11.35 -10.50
CA ILE A 96 -7.98 -10.39 -9.76
C ILE A 96 -7.57 -9.27 -10.70
N TYR A 97 -7.75 -8.03 -10.26
CA TYR A 97 -7.34 -6.83 -10.98
C TYR A 97 -6.32 -6.06 -10.15
N VAL A 98 -5.16 -5.78 -10.73
CA VAL A 98 -4.05 -5.11 -10.05
C VAL A 98 -3.67 -3.86 -10.82
N LYS A 99 -3.62 -2.73 -10.14
CA LYS A 99 -3.07 -1.51 -10.72
C LYS A 99 -1.59 -1.65 -10.95
N THR A 100 -1.15 -1.23 -12.13
CA THR A 100 0.25 -1.26 -12.52
C THR A 100 0.70 0.11 -13.02
N ARG A 101 1.92 0.49 -12.67
CA ARG A 101 2.68 1.49 -13.42
C ARG A 101 3.50 0.69 -14.40
N SER A 102 2.99 0.51 -15.61
CA SER A 102 3.60 -0.40 -16.58
C SER A 102 3.31 0.04 -18.01
N GLN A 103 4.25 -0.25 -18.91
CA GLN A 103 4.08 -0.02 -20.34
C GLN A 103 3.20 -1.09 -20.98
N GLU A 104 3.09 -2.28 -20.37
CA GLU A 104 2.17 -3.34 -20.78
C GLU A 104 0.71 -2.96 -20.52
N GLY A 105 0.44 -2.17 -19.49
CA GLY A 105 -0.89 -1.63 -19.19
C GLY A 105 -0.97 -0.98 -17.81
N GLY A 106 -1.99 -0.15 -17.60
CA GLY A 106 -2.30 0.46 -16.30
C GLY A 106 -2.98 -0.49 -15.31
N ILE A 107 -3.42 -1.65 -15.79
CA ILE A 107 -4.08 -2.71 -15.03
C ILE A 107 -3.64 -4.08 -15.57
N ALA A 108 -3.28 -4.99 -14.67
CA ALA A 108 -3.16 -6.42 -14.93
C ALA A 108 -4.41 -7.15 -14.42
N ALA A 109 -5.06 -7.94 -15.27
CA ALA A 109 -6.14 -8.85 -14.92
C ALA A 109 -5.62 -10.29 -14.90
N LEU A 110 -5.91 -11.02 -13.84
CA LEU A 110 -5.43 -12.38 -13.61
C LEU A 110 -6.61 -13.32 -13.36
N ARG A 111 -6.51 -14.52 -13.91
CA ARG A 111 -7.48 -15.60 -13.73
C ARG A 111 -6.80 -16.94 -13.48
N ASP A 112 -7.39 -17.70 -12.56
CA ASP A 112 -7.11 -19.11 -12.35
C ASP A 112 -8.21 -19.96 -13.01
N THR A 113 -7.84 -20.78 -13.99
CA THR A 113 -8.74 -21.69 -14.71
C THR A 113 -8.74 -23.11 -14.15
N THR A 114 -7.83 -23.40 -13.21
CA THR A 114 -7.58 -24.73 -12.66
C THR A 114 -8.20 -24.91 -11.26
N GLY A 115 -8.48 -23.81 -10.57
CA GLY A 115 -9.00 -23.79 -9.22
C GLY A 115 -7.94 -24.08 -8.16
N ASP A 116 -6.64 -23.98 -8.45
CA ASP A 116 -5.57 -24.16 -7.46
C ASP A 116 -5.12 -22.85 -6.78
N PHE A 117 -5.83 -21.75 -7.09
CA PHE A 117 -5.58 -20.37 -6.70
C PHE A 117 -4.29 -19.79 -7.26
N ARG A 118 -3.76 -20.35 -8.35
CA ARG A 118 -2.64 -19.79 -9.11
C ARG A 118 -3.14 -19.28 -10.45
N ALA A 119 -2.81 -18.04 -10.75
CA ALA A 119 -3.21 -17.46 -12.03
C ALA A 119 -2.41 -18.08 -13.17
N ASP A 120 -3.10 -18.61 -14.17
CA ASP A 120 -2.54 -19.13 -15.42
C ASP A 120 -2.84 -18.23 -16.63
N ILE A 121 -3.78 -17.30 -16.47
CA ILE A 121 -4.07 -16.24 -17.45
C ILE A 121 -3.72 -14.89 -16.84
N ILE A 122 -2.99 -14.07 -17.60
CA ILE A 122 -2.65 -12.70 -17.28
C ILE A 122 -2.88 -11.87 -18.54
N GLU A 123 -3.73 -10.86 -18.44
CA GLU A 123 -3.97 -9.91 -19.53
C GLU A 123 -3.79 -8.48 -19.01
N TYR A 124 -3.21 -7.60 -19.83
CA TYR A 124 -2.98 -6.20 -19.48
C TYR A 124 -3.90 -5.29 -20.27
N PHE A 125 -4.39 -4.22 -19.63
CA PHE A 125 -5.21 -3.21 -20.29
C PHE A 125 -5.06 -1.83 -19.62
N GLY A 126 -5.70 -0.83 -20.22
CA GLY A 126 -5.72 0.54 -19.69
C GLY A 126 -4.74 1.52 -20.33
N ASP A 127 -4.40 1.32 -21.61
CA ASP A 127 -3.58 2.23 -22.42
C ASP A 127 -4.43 3.37 -23.04
N MET A 128 -4.92 4.29 -22.22
CA MET A 128 -5.95 5.27 -22.64
C MET A 128 -5.36 6.56 -23.25
N THR A 129 -4.39 6.43 -24.17
CA THR A 129 -3.88 7.55 -24.99
C THR A 129 -4.95 8.29 -25.84
N GLY A 130 -6.19 7.77 -25.89
CA GLY A 130 -7.29 8.29 -26.71
C GLY A 130 -8.37 9.11 -25.98
N THR A 131 -8.40 9.13 -24.64
CA THR A 131 -9.43 9.86 -23.87
C THR A 131 -8.83 11.03 -23.09
N GLY A 132 -8.40 12.07 -23.82
CA GLY A 132 -8.20 13.44 -23.32
C GLY A 132 -7.06 13.72 -22.32
N ASP A 133 -6.90 12.89 -21.28
CA ASP A 133 -6.27 13.30 -20.01
C ASP A 133 -5.22 12.28 -19.47
N GLY A 134 -4.74 11.33 -20.28
CA GLY A 134 -3.52 10.55 -19.99
C GLY A 134 -3.70 9.06 -19.67
N ILE A 135 -2.55 8.38 -19.55
CA ILE A 135 -2.43 6.92 -19.35
C ILE A 135 -2.96 6.53 -17.95
N LEU A 136 -3.60 5.36 -17.79
CA LEU A 136 -4.14 4.90 -16.49
C LEU A 136 -3.06 4.46 -15.50
N TRP A 137 -1.95 5.19 -15.41
CA TRP A 137 -0.93 4.93 -14.43
C TRP A 137 -1.44 5.40 -13.07
N GLU A 138 -1.21 4.59 -12.03
CA GLU A 138 -1.30 4.86 -10.58
C GLU A 138 -2.27 3.99 -9.78
N THR A 139 -2.63 4.42 -8.57
CA THR A 139 -2.74 3.54 -7.42
C THR A 139 -4.11 2.91 -7.26
N GLY A 140 -5.21 3.66 -7.39
CA GLY A 140 -6.53 3.23 -6.94
C GLY A 140 -7.20 2.24 -7.88
N ILE A 141 -7.74 1.16 -7.31
CA ILE A 141 -8.66 0.22 -7.96
C ILE A 141 -9.61 -0.38 -6.94
N ALA A 142 -10.86 -0.58 -7.33
CA ALA A 142 -11.84 -1.25 -6.49
C ALA A 142 -12.93 -1.88 -7.37
N ILE A 143 -13.67 -2.83 -6.81
CA ILE A 143 -14.91 -3.31 -7.40
C ILE A 143 -16.04 -2.82 -6.51
N HIS A 144 -16.97 -2.07 -7.09
CA HIS A 144 -18.08 -1.47 -6.35
C HIS A 144 -19.31 -1.36 -7.25
N ASP A 145 -20.46 -1.81 -6.73
CA ASP A 145 -21.78 -1.75 -7.39
C ASP A 145 -21.82 -2.25 -8.83
N GLY A 146 -21.09 -3.35 -9.10
CA GLY A 146 -21.07 -3.99 -10.43
C GLY A 146 -20.12 -3.34 -11.43
N TYR A 147 -19.25 -2.44 -10.97
CA TYR A 147 -18.24 -1.79 -11.80
C TYR A 147 -16.83 -2.09 -11.28
N LEU A 148 -15.87 -2.17 -12.21
CA LEU A 148 -14.43 -2.04 -11.93
C LEU A 148 -14.08 -0.55 -11.97
N TRP A 149 -13.59 -0.02 -10.87
CA TRP A 149 -13.18 1.37 -10.72
C TRP A 149 -11.66 1.47 -10.75
N ALA A 150 -11.11 2.50 -11.38
CA ALA A 150 -9.68 2.77 -11.35
C ALA A 150 -9.38 4.27 -11.45
N SER A 151 -8.19 4.69 -11.06
CA SER A 151 -7.75 6.08 -11.19
C SER A 151 -6.45 6.25 -11.97
N ASN A 152 -6.26 7.47 -12.46
CA ASN A 152 -4.99 8.06 -12.87
C ASN A 152 -4.78 9.41 -12.13
N THR A 153 -3.81 10.22 -12.57
CA THR A 153 -3.31 11.37 -11.78
C THR A 153 -4.34 12.47 -11.70
N VAL A 154 -5.26 12.48 -12.66
CA VAL A 154 -6.17 13.59 -12.94
C VAL A 154 -7.64 13.15 -12.99
N ALA A 155 -7.95 11.86 -12.86
CA ALA A 155 -9.31 11.34 -12.98
C ALA A 155 -9.55 9.98 -12.31
N VAL A 156 -10.84 9.70 -12.05
CA VAL A 156 -11.39 8.41 -11.63
C VAL A 156 -12.35 7.91 -12.71
N TYR A 157 -12.19 6.63 -13.07
CA TYR A 157 -12.86 5.94 -14.15
C TYR A 157 -13.60 4.72 -13.62
N ARG A 158 -14.59 4.23 -14.38
CA ARG A 158 -15.18 2.91 -14.16
C ARG A 158 -15.59 2.22 -15.45
N TRP A 159 -15.62 0.89 -15.41
CA TRP A 159 -16.21 0.02 -16.43
C TRP A 159 -17.23 -0.89 -15.78
N PRO A 160 -18.31 -1.26 -16.46
CA PRO A 160 -19.11 -2.41 -16.05
C PRO A 160 -18.19 -3.63 -15.85
N MET A 161 -18.43 -4.42 -14.80
CA MET A 161 -17.70 -5.68 -14.61
C MET A 161 -17.88 -6.58 -15.84
N PRO A 162 -16.84 -7.32 -16.27
CA PRO A 162 -16.95 -8.22 -17.41
C PRO A 162 -18.03 -9.28 -17.21
N GLU A 163 -18.83 -9.52 -18.25
CA GLU A 163 -19.86 -10.55 -18.24
C GLU A 163 -19.37 -11.85 -18.91
N GLY A 164 -20.02 -12.97 -18.56
CA GLY A 164 -19.73 -14.27 -19.15
C GLY A 164 -18.32 -14.76 -18.80
N ASN A 165 -17.50 -15.03 -19.83
CA ASN A 165 -16.14 -15.53 -19.67
C ASN A 165 -15.07 -14.49 -20.01
N ALA A 166 -15.46 -13.23 -20.25
CA ALA A 166 -14.50 -12.15 -20.48
C ALA A 166 -13.70 -11.86 -19.20
N LEU A 167 -12.42 -11.50 -19.34
CA LEU A 167 -11.54 -11.13 -18.21
C LEU A 167 -11.33 -9.60 -18.16
N ILE A 168 -11.18 -8.97 -19.32
CA ILE A 168 -11.07 -7.52 -19.47
C ILE A 168 -12.46 -6.91 -19.73
N PRO A 169 -12.78 -5.74 -19.14
CA PRO A 169 -14.01 -5.02 -19.46
C PRO A 169 -14.08 -4.59 -20.93
N GLU A 170 -15.27 -4.66 -21.52
CA GLU A 170 -15.49 -4.20 -22.90
C GLU A 170 -15.74 -2.69 -22.97
N GLY A 171 -15.19 -2.05 -24.00
CA GLY A 171 -15.44 -0.63 -24.30
C GLY A 171 -14.58 0.37 -23.50
N GLU A 172 -14.83 1.65 -23.77
CA GLU A 172 -14.16 2.77 -23.11
C GLU A 172 -14.72 2.96 -21.68
N PRO A 173 -13.90 3.37 -20.70
CA PRO A 173 -14.39 3.71 -19.37
C PRO A 173 -15.35 4.89 -19.39
N GLU A 174 -16.25 4.91 -18.41
CA GLU A 174 -16.92 6.12 -17.98
C GLU A 174 -15.97 6.94 -17.09
N ILE A 175 -15.76 8.22 -17.43
CA ILE A 175 -15.10 9.17 -16.53
C ILE A 175 -16.10 9.57 -15.45
N VAL A 176 -15.79 9.26 -14.19
CA VAL A 176 -16.66 9.60 -13.07
C VAL A 176 -16.38 11.02 -12.61
N VAL A 177 -15.12 11.32 -12.35
CA VAL A 177 -14.63 12.65 -12.01
C VAL A 177 -13.27 12.87 -12.66
N SER A 178 -13.03 14.06 -13.21
CA SER A 178 -11.74 14.48 -13.76
C SER A 178 -11.36 15.90 -13.36
N GLY A 179 -10.20 16.37 -13.81
CA GLY A 179 -9.70 17.73 -13.55
C GLY A 179 -9.04 17.90 -12.19
N PHE A 180 -8.63 16.80 -11.54
CA PHE A 180 -7.81 16.92 -10.34
C PHE A 180 -6.49 17.64 -10.65
N PRO A 181 -5.89 18.35 -9.68
CA PRO A 181 -4.65 19.07 -9.89
C PRO A 181 -3.52 18.17 -10.42
N GLU A 182 -2.85 18.64 -11.47
CA GLU A 182 -1.64 18.00 -11.99
C GLU A 182 -0.45 18.30 -11.08
N GLN A 183 0.25 17.23 -10.69
CA GLN A 183 1.38 17.32 -9.77
C GLN A 183 2.39 16.21 -10.01
N GLN A 184 3.66 16.47 -9.69
CA GLN A 184 4.73 15.46 -9.83
C GLN A 184 4.87 14.59 -8.57
N SER A 185 4.75 15.19 -7.39
CA SER A 185 4.85 14.46 -6.10
C SER A 185 3.46 14.16 -5.56
N HIS A 186 3.29 12.98 -4.97
CA HIS A 186 2.01 12.53 -4.38
C HIS A 186 0.80 12.61 -5.33
N ALA A 187 1.00 12.34 -6.62
CA ALA A 187 -0.05 12.46 -7.63
C ALA A 187 -1.17 11.41 -7.52
N SER A 188 -0.93 10.32 -6.78
CA SER A 188 -1.85 9.17 -6.64
C SER A 188 -3.25 9.57 -6.17
N LYS A 189 -4.28 9.12 -6.90
CA LYS A 189 -5.69 9.25 -6.52
C LYS A 189 -6.26 7.94 -5.98
N SER A 190 -5.99 7.62 -4.71
CA SER A 190 -6.68 6.52 -4.02
C SER A 190 -8.10 6.94 -3.63
N PHE A 191 -9.03 5.99 -3.56
CA PHE A 191 -10.42 6.27 -3.26
C PHE A 191 -11.13 5.16 -2.48
N ALA A 192 -12.22 5.52 -1.80
CA ALA A 192 -13.10 4.60 -1.07
C ALA A 192 -14.57 4.99 -1.25
N PHE A 193 -15.49 4.09 -0.89
CA PHE A 193 -16.94 4.26 -1.00
C PHE A 193 -17.61 4.05 0.35
N ASP A 194 -18.65 4.82 0.67
CA ASP A 194 -19.45 4.60 1.88
C ASP A 194 -20.61 3.62 1.72
N GLY A 195 -20.84 3.11 0.50
CA GLY A 195 -21.98 2.25 0.18
C GLY A 195 -23.33 2.97 0.16
N ARG A 196 -23.35 4.32 0.20
CA ARG A 196 -24.56 5.16 0.12
C ARG A 196 -24.53 6.10 -1.09
N GLY A 197 -23.63 5.84 -2.04
CA GLY A 197 -23.47 6.65 -3.24
C GLY A 197 -22.43 7.76 -3.13
N HIS A 198 -21.58 7.77 -2.10
CA HIS A 198 -20.47 8.72 -2.02
C HIS A 198 -19.13 8.06 -2.34
N LEU A 199 -18.36 8.74 -3.19
CA LEU A 199 -16.98 8.44 -3.53
C LEU A 199 -16.07 9.43 -2.81
N TYR A 200 -15.07 8.94 -2.07
CA TYR A 200 -14.08 9.76 -1.38
C TYR A 200 -12.73 9.58 -2.05
N VAL A 201 -12.15 10.67 -2.57
CA VAL A 201 -10.88 10.64 -3.30
C VAL A 201 -9.84 11.45 -2.55
N SER A 202 -8.67 10.85 -2.33
CA SER A 202 -7.50 11.52 -1.76
C SER A 202 -6.78 12.37 -2.82
N VAL A 203 -6.37 13.58 -2.43
CA VAL A 203 -5.44 14.40 -3.21
C VAL A 203 -4.26 14.77 -2.32
N GLY A 204 -3.10 14.17 -2.60
CA GLY A 204 -1.87 14.42 -1.85
C GLY A 204 -1.27 15.80 -2.11
N ALA A 205 -0.45 16.30 -1.19
CA ALA A 205 0.22 17.59 -1.32
C ALA A 205 1.52 17.50 -2.14
N PRO A 206 1.77 18.39 -3.11
CA PRO A 206 3.00 18.41 -3.90
C PRO A 206 4.17 19.09 -3.14
N SER A 207 4.25 18.91 -1.83
CA SER A 207 5.22 19.53 -0.95
C SER A 207 5.50 18.64 0.26
N ASN A 208 6.69 18.76 0.84
CA ASN A 208 7.00 18.05 2.09
C ASN A 208 6.24 18.63 3.29
N ALA A 209 6.32 19.95 3.49
CA ALA A 209 5.79 20.66 4.66
C ALA A 209 5.31 22.09 4.34
N CYS A 210 4.90 22.35 3.09
CA CYS A 210 4.45 23.64 2.58
C CYS A 210 5.47 24.78 2.85
N GLN A 211 6.72 24.53 2.44
CA GLN A 211 7.86 25.41 2.71
C GLN A 211 7.99 26.49 1.64
N GLU A 212 8.56 27.65 2.00
CA GLU A 212 8.94 28.67 1.01
C GLU A 212 10.00 28.14 0.02
N GLN A 213 10.96 27.37 0.54
CA GLN A 213 11.98 26.67 -0.24
C GLN A 213 11.93 25.18 0.10
N GLU A 214 11.43 24.38 -0.83
CA GLU A 214 11.27 22.93 -0.65
C GLU A 214 12.57 22.27 -0.19
N ARG A 215 12.47 21.44 0.86
CA ARG A 215 13.56 20.60 1.39
C ARG A 215 14.88 21.37 1.62
N THR A 216 14.79 22.65 1.95
CA THR A 216 15.94 23.49 2.32
C THR A 216 16.04 23.58 3.84
N ASN A 217 17.26 23.42 4.37
CA ASN A 217 17.55 23.51 5.81
C ASN A 217 17.04 24.85 6.38
N GLY A 218 16.23 24.79 7.43
CA GLY A 218 15.67 25.96 8.11
C GLY A 218 14.66 26.78 7.29
N SER A 219 14.19 26.31 6.13
CA SER A 219 13.19 27.06 5.35
C SER A 219 11.88 27.19 6.14
N PRO A 220 11.35 28.41 6.33
CA PRO A 220 10.04 28.59 6.95
C PRO A 220 8.91 28.04 6.08
N GLY A 221 7.77 27.82 6.71
CA GLY A 221 6.51 27.47 6.06
C GLY A 221 5.80 28.68 5.48
N ILE A 222 5.02 28.46 4.42
CA ILE A 222 4.11 29.47 3.87
C ILE A 222 2.85 29.48 4.74
N GLU A 223 2.45 30.65 5.22
CA GLU A 223 1.28 30.82 6.08
C GLU A 223 0.35 31.95 5.59
N PRO A 224 -0.95 31.67 5.32
CA PRO A 224 -1.55 30.34 5.30
C PRO A 224 -0.98 29.48 4.16
N CYS A 225 -0.92 28.16 4.35
CA CYS A 225 -0.45 27.25 3.30
C CYS A 225 -1.44 27.25 2.12
N PRO A 226 -1.03 27.70 0.91
CA PRO A 226 -1.94 27.80 -0.23
C PRO A 226 -2.38 26.43 -0.76
N LEU A 227 -1.59 25.37 -0.50
CA LEU A 227 -1.90 24.03 -1.00
C LEU A 227 -3.18 23.44 -0.42
N LEU A 228 -3.60 23.86 0.79
CA LEU A 228 -4.78 23.31 1.48
C LEU A 228 -6.10 23.60 0.73
N GLU A 229 -6.11 24.50 -0.24
CA GLU A 229 -7.27 24.77 -1.09
C GLU A 229 -7.63 23.56 -1.96
N GLU A 230 -6.63 22.95 -2.61
CA GLU A 230 -6.83 21.92 -3.64
C GLU A 230 -6.05 20.62 -3.39
N HIS A 231 -5.21 20.57 -2.35
CA HIS A 231 -4.35 19.44 -2.04
C HIS A 231 -4.29 19.16 -0.54
N GLY A 232 -3.73 18.01 -0.18
CA GLY A 232 -3.51 17.62 1.20
C GLY A 232 -4.82 17.34 1.93
N GLY A 233 -5.70 16.51 1.36
CA GLY A 233 -7.03 16.28 1.90
C GLY A 233 -7.81 15.19 1.19
N ILE A 234 -9.11 15.14 1.48
CA ILE A 234 -10.09 14.24 0.87
C ILE A 234 -11.20 15.05 0.23
N TRP A 235 -11.65 14.66 -0.96
CA TRP A 235 -12.77 15.25 -1.69
C TRP A 235 -13.89 14.22 -1.86
N ARG A 236 -15.15 14.66 -1.72
CA ARG A 236 -16.34 13.80 -1.84
C ARG A 236 -17.09 14.10 -3.14
N PHE A 237 -17.44 13.04 -3.86
CA PHE A 237 -18.20 13.07 -5.11
C PHE A 237 -19.40 12.10 -5.04
N ASP A 238 -20.34 12.23 -5.98
CA ASP A 238 -21.44 11.26 -6.12
C ASP A 238 -20.96 10.07 -6.97
N ALA A 239 -20.92 8.87 -6.40
CA ALA A 239 -20.51 7.66 -7.10
C ALA A 239 -21.49 7.24 -8.22
N ASN A 240 -22.73 7.73 -8.19
CA ASN A 240 -23.75 7.43 -9.19
C ASN A 240 -23.74 8.39 -10.37
N GLN A 241 -22.96 9.47 -10.31
CA GLN A 241 -22.88 10.49 -11.36
C GLN A 241 -21.55 10.43 -12.12
N THR A 242 -21.61 10.39 -13.44
CA THR A 242 -20.43 10.50 -14.31
C THR A 242 -20.20 11.93 -14.81
N GLY A 243 -18.99 12.23 -15.26
CA GLY A 243 -18.63 13.52 -15.86
C GLY A 243 -18.56 14.67 -14.85
N GLN A 244 -18.30 14.38 -13.58
CA GLN A 244 -18.03 15.40 -12.57
C GLN A 244 -16.65 16.03 -12.82
N THR A 245 -16.44 17.24 -12.30
CA THR A 245 -15.15 17.91 -12.34
C THR A 245 -14.72 18.25 -10.93
N PHE A 246 -13.43 18.07 -10.64
CA PHE A 246 -12.83 18.50 -9.39
C PHE A 246 -13.13 19.99 -9.11
N SER A 247 -13.42 20.29 -7.85
CA SER A 247 -13.57 21.64 -7.34
C SER A 247 -13.12 21.68 -5.88
N ALA A 248 -12.47 22.78 -5.48
CA ALA A 248 -12.13 23.03 -4.07
C ALA A 248 -13.36 22.97 -3.15
N ASP A 249 -14.56 23.28 -3.66
CA ASP A 249 -15.82 23.23 -2.90
C ASP A 249 -16.25 21.80 -2.53
N ALA A 250 -15.75 20.78 -3.24
CA ALA A 250 -16.06 19.37 -2.95
C ALA A 250 -15.19 18.78 -1.82
N ARG A 251 -14.34 19.60 -1.19
CA ARG A 251 -13.45 19.18 -0.11
C ARG A 251 -14.24 18.66 1.08
N TYR A 252 -13.97 17.40 1.43
CA TYR A 252 -14.54 16.72 2.59
C TYR A 252 -13.72 16.98 3.85
N ALA A 253 -12.39 16.92 3.75
CA ALA A 253 -11.46 17.19 4.85
C ALA A 253 -10.12 17.71 4.33
N THR A 254 -9.33 18.36 5.19
CA THR A 254 -8.04 18.98 4.83
C THR A 254 -6.97 18.75 5.88
N GLY A 255 -5.72 19.03 5.55
CA GLY A 255 -4.58 18.92 6.46
C GLY A 255 -3.97 17.52 6.55
N LEU A 256 -4.19 16.71 5.51
CA LEU A 256 -3.65 15.36 5.36
C LEU A 256 -2.58 15.35 4.27
N ARG A 257 -1.29 15.25 4.62
CA ARG A 257 -0.18 15.42 3.65
C ARG A 257 -0.35 14.56 2.40
N ASN A 258 -0.49 13.25 2.58
CA ASN A 258 -0.64 12.29 1.51
C ASN A 258 -1.33 11.03 2.06
N VAL A 259 -2.50 10.71 1.53
CA VAL A 259 -3.27 9.52 1.91
C VAL A 259 -3.28 8.56 0.73
N VAL A 260 -2.73 7.37 0.94
CA VAL A 260 -2.71 6.31 -0.08
C VAL A 260 -3.59 5.14 0.34
N GLY A 261 -3.54 4.75 1.61
CA GLY A 261 -4.48 3.79 2.21
C GLY A 261 -5.67 4.51 2.84
N LEU A 262 -6.86 4.14 2.42
CA LEU A 262 -8.13 4.62 2.97
C LEU A 262 -9.21 3.59 2.71
N ASP A 263 -10.12 3.43 3.67
CA ASP A 263 -11.24 2.50 3.56
C ASP A 263 -12.40 2.97 4.43
N TRP A 264 -13.60 2.51 4.09
CA TRP A 264 -14.80 2.81 4.85
C TRP A 264 -15.06 1.72 5.89
N ASN A 265 -15.04 2.09 7.16
CA ASN A 265 -15.45 1.20 8.22
C ASN A 265 -16.98 1.12 8.27
N VAL A 266 -17.56 0.03 7.75
CA VAL A 266 -19.01 -0.17 7.70
C VAL A 266 -19.64 -0.22 9.11
N ALA A 267 -18.94 -0.78 10.09
CA ALA A 267 -19.47 -0.91 11.45
C ALA A 267 -19.60 0.45 12.19
N GLY A 268 -18.67 1.37 11.93
CA GLY A 268 -18.61 2.70 12.51
C GLY A 268 -19.18 3.80 11.61
N ASP A 269 -19.64 3.45 10.40
CA ASP A 269 -20.14 4.37 9.38
C ASP A 269 -19.20 5.57 9.17
N ALA A 270 -17.90 5.29 8.98
CA ALA A 270 -16.90 6.35 8.90
C ALA A 270 -15.74 6.00 7.97
N LEU A 271 -15.19 7.04 7.34
CA LEU A 271 -13.94 6.96 6.59
C LEU A 271 -12.77 6.89 7.56
N TYR A 272 -11.86 5.95 7.33
CA TYR A 272 -10.55 5.94 7.96
C TYR A 272 -9.47 6.09 6.90
N VAL A 273 -8.42 6.84 7.23
CA VAL A 273 -7.31 7.12 6.32
C VAL A 273 -5.98 6.88 7.01
N MET A 274 -4.99 6.50 6.22
CA MET A 274 -3.60 6.40 6.63
C MET A 274 -2.78 7.55 6.02
N GLN A 275 -2.34 8.47 6.87
CA GLN A 275 -1.48 9.58 6.47
C GLN A 275 -0.03 9.14 6.38
N HIS A 276 0.63 9.52 5.28
CA HIS A 276 2.10 9.58 5.19
C HIS A 276 2.61 10.85 5.85
N GLY A 277 3.40 10.72 6.91
CA GLY A 277 4.04 11.84 7.62
C GLY A 277 4.98 12.67 6.74
N ARG A 278 5.45 13.83 7.25
CA ARG A 278 6.51 14.58 6.56
C ARG A 278 7.86 13.88 6.68
N ASP A 279 8.75 14.10 5.73
CA ASP A 279 10.08 13.48 5.69
C ASP A 279 11.13 14.44 6.24
N GLN A 280 12.29 13.97 6.73
CA GLN A 280 13.54 14.73 6.94
C GLN A 280 13.60 15.72 8.13
N LEU A 281 13.00 15.40 9.29
CA LEU A 281 13.04 16.30 10.45
C LEU A 281 14.47 16.71 10.85
N HIS A 282 15.39 15.74 10.99
CA HIS A 282 16.78 16.04 11.35
C HIS A 282 17.53 16.74 10.21
N THR A 283 17.38 16.29 8.96
CA THR A 283 18.11 16.89 7.83
C THR A 283 17.75 18.36 7.62
N LEU A 284 16.48 18.73 7.83
CA LEU A 284 16.02 20.11 7.64
C LEU A 284 16.08 20.96 8.91
N TRP A 285 16.18 20.34 10.08
CA TRP A 285 16.16 20.99 11.39
C TRP A 285 17.09 20.29 12.40
N PRO A 286 18.40 20.18 12.10
CA PRO A 286 19.34 19.37 12.89
C PRO A 286 19.57 19.90 14.31
N ASP A 287 19.25 21.18 14.56
CA ASP A 287 19.34 21.81 15.87
C ASP A 287 18.20 21.37 16.82
N PHE A 288 17.11 20.81 16.28
CA PHE A 288 15.91 20.46 17.04
C PHE A 288 15.65 18.96 17.14
N TYR A 289 16.09 18.19 16.14
CA TYR A 289 15.84 16.75 16.08
C TYR A 289 17.15 15.98 15.92
N THR A 290 17.21 14.82 16.56
CA THR A 290 18.26 13.82 16.38
C THR A 290 17.98 12.93 15.16
N VAL A 291 19.00 12.20 14.71
CA VAL A 291 18.86 11.17 13.67
C VAL A 291 17.83 10.12 14.08
N GLU A 292 17.87 9.69 15.33
CA GLU A 292 16.97 8.67 15.88
C GLU A 292 15.52 9.16 15.91
N GLU A 293 15.28 10.40 16.36
CA GLU A 293 13.94 11.00 16.30
C GLU A 293 13.48 11.12 14.85
N SER A 294 14.31 11.60 13.94
CA SER A 294 13.92 11.74 12.53
C SER A 294 13.65 10.41 11.83
N ALA A 295 14.15 9.29 12.35
CA ALA A 295 13.90 7.97 11.79
C ALA A 295 12.62 7.32 12.33
N GLU A 296 12.06 7.82 13.43
CA GLU A 296 10.85 7.30 14.05
C GLU A 296 9.70 8.34 14.05
N LEU A 297 10.00 9.61 13.71
CA LEU A 297 9.05 10.73 13.64
C LEU A 297 9.09 11.43 12.27
N PRO A 298 7.98 12.08 11.88
CA PRO A 298 6.65 11.98 12.48
C PRO A 298 6.02 10.61 12.33
N SER A 299 4.99 10.34 13.12
CA SER A 299 4.22 9.11 12.98
C SER A 299 3.56 9.00 11.60
N GLU A 300 3.53 7.78 11.07
CA GLU A 300 2.48 7.41 10.12
C GLU A 300 1.19 7.23 10.94
N ALA A 301 0.09 7.86 10.55
CA ALA A 301 -1.05 8.02 11.46
C ALA A 301 -2.37 7.61 10.81
N MET A 302 -3.19 6.88 11.56
CA MET A 302 -4.57 6.59 11.17
C MET A 302 -5.48 7.66 11.74
N TYR A 303 -6.34 8.23 10.90
CA TYR A 303 -7.37 9.16 11.32
C TYR A 303 -8.75 8.61 10.98
N LYS A 304 -9.70 8.81 11.89
CA LYS A 304 -11.12 8.82 11.53
C LYS A 304 -11.41 10.18 10.89
N VAL A 305 -12.09 10.20 9.76
CA VAL A 305 -12.35 11.43 8.99
C VAL A 305 -13.84 11.68 8.86
N ASN A 306 -14.26 12.88 9.25
CA ASN A 306 -15.61 13.41 9.07
C ASN A 306 -15.59 14.66 8.19
N GLU A 307 -16.77 15.09 7.77
CA GLU A 307 -16.94 16.28 6.93
C GLU A 307 -16.53 17.54 7.70
N GLY A 308 -15.63 18.33 7.12
CA GLY A 308 -15.11 19.57 7.69
C GLY A 308 -13.89 19.41 8.58
N ASP A 309 -13.45 18.18 8.86
CA ASP A 309 -12.28 17.92 9.70
C ASP A 309 -11.02 18.58 9.13
N ARG A 310 -10.20 19.09 10.04
CA ARG A 310 -8.89 19.68 9.75
C ARG A 310 -7.84 18.88 10.52
N PHE A 311 -6.82 18.42 9.82
CA PHE A 311 -5.71 17.66 10.40
C PHE A 311 -4.42 18.48 10.43
N GLY A 312 -3.42 17.98 11.15
CA GLY A 312 -2.27 18.79 11.54
C GLY A 312 -1.39 19.29 10.39
N TRP A 313 -1.28 18.60 9.26
CA TRP A 313 -0.36 19.02 8.21
C TRP A 313 -0.83 20.32 7.53
N PRO A 314 0.07 21.27 7.19
CA PRO A 314 1.52 21.24 7.43
C PRO A 314 1.95 21.81 8.80
N TYR A 315 1.02 22.43 9.53
CA TYR A 315 1.29 23.21 10.75
C TYR A 315 1.78 22.38 11.93
N GLY A 316 1.42 21.11 12.00
CA GLY A 316 1.84 20.17 13.02
C GLY A 316 2.00 18.75 12.50
N TYR A 317 2.55 17.91 13.36
CA TYR A 317 2.74 16.49 13.12
C TYR A 317 2.51 15.70 14.40
N TYR A 318 2.07 14.45 14.29
CA TYR A 318 1.85 13.61 15.46
C TYR A 318 3.13 12.91 15.90
N ASP A 319 3.41 12.93 17.20
CA ASP A 319 4.51 12.22 17.85
C ASP A 319 3.90 11.10 18.72
N HIS A 320 3.92 9.86 18.22
CA HIS A 320 3.36 8.71 18.93
C HIS A 320 4.16 8.33 20.19
N LEU A 321 5.40 8.79 20.33
CA LEU A 321 6.20 8.55 21.54
C LEU A 321 5.77 9.47 22.68
N LYS A 322 5.25 10.66 22.34
CA LYS A 322 4.68 11.62 23.28
C LYS A 322 3.15 11.58 23.36
N ASP A 323 2.50 10.85 22.46
CA ASP A 323 1.05 10.79 22.30
C ASP A 323 0.42 12.18 22.16
N THR A 324 0.99 13.02 21.26
CA THR A 324 0.48 14.39 21.06
C THR A 324 0.86 14.98 19.71
N LEU A 325 0.09 15.97 19.26
CA LEU A 325 0.42 16.80 18.10
C LEU A 325 1.48 17.84 18.48
N MET A 326 2.59 17.80 17.77
CA MET A 326 3.71 18.74 17.88
C MET A 326 3.59 19.84 16.83
N LEU A 327 4.02 21.06 17.17
CA LEU A 327 4.12 22.15 16.21
C LEU A 327 5.27 21.86 15.23
N SER A 328 5.00 21.98 13.93
CA SER A 328 5.99 21.80 12.88
C SER A 328 7.06 22.90 12.94
N PRO A 329 8.34 22.58 12.74
CA PRO A 329 9.44 23.56 12.78
C PRO A 329 9.28 24.72 11.79
N GLU A 330 8.72 24.42 10.62
CA GLU A 330 8.39 25.39 9.57
C GLU A 330 7.50 26.53 10.08
N TYR A 331 6.74 26.29 11.15
CA TYR A 331 5.76 27.20 11.74
C TYR A 331 6.12 27.62 13.18
N GLY A 332 7.40 27.51 13.56
CA GLY A 332 7.93 27.94 14.86
C GLY A 332 8.08 26.84 15.90
N GLY A 333 7.87 25.58 15.51
CA GLY A 333 8.15 24.41 16.35
C GLY A 333 9.65 24.17 16.56
N ASN A 334 9.98 23.39 17.58
CA ASN A 334 11.36 23.04 17.94
C ASN A 334 11.50 21.65 18.59
N GLY A 335 10.54 20.76 18.32
CA GLY A 335 10.46 19.44 18.94
C GLY A 335 9.90 19.42 20.38
N LYS A 336 9.57 20.59 20.95
CA LYS A 336 9.05 20.72 22.33
C LYS A 336 7.67 21.38 22.41
N ILE A 337 7.37 22.32 21.52
CA ILE A 337 6.09 23.04 21.51
C ILE A 337 5.01 22.15 20.89
N THR A 338 3.93 21.92 21.62
CA THR A 338 2.76 21.19 21.10
C THR A 338 1.84 22.11 20.29
N ILE A 339 0.92 21.53 19.52
CA ILE A 339 -0.15 22.30 18.87
C ILE A 339 -1.02 23.01 19.92
N SER A 340 -1.32 22.37 21.04
CA SER A 340 -2.13 22.95 22.12
C SER A 340 -1.48 24.14 22.83
N GLU A 341 -0.16 24.28 22.77
CA GLU A 341 0.59 25.44 23.27
C GLU A 341 0.82 26.53 22.21
N SER A 342 0.46 26.25 20.96
CA SER A 342 0.66 27.14 19.82
C SER A 342 -0.59 27.99 19.52
N LYS A 343 -0.49 28.84 18.49
CA LYS A 343 -1.65 29.58 17.97
C LYS A 343 -2.72 28.70 17.32
N TYR A 344 -2.41 27.43 17.00
CA TYR A 344 -3.32 26.47 16.39
C TYR A 344 -4.06 25.60 17.42
N ALA A 345 -4.06 25.99 18.70
CA ALA A 345 -4.69 25.22 19.76
C ALA A 345 -6.18 24.98 19.47
N GLY A 346 -6.58 23.69 19.43
CA GLY A 346 -7.95 23.28 19.16
C GLY A 346 -8.38 23.36 17.68
N GLU A 347 -7.45 23.56 16.74
CA GLU A 347 -7.77 23.62 15.31
C GLU A 347 -7.75 22.27 14.59
N PHE A 348 -7.09 21.25 15.15
CA PHE A 348 -6.81 20.00 14.46
C PHE A 348 -7.29 18.77 15.22
N GLU A 349 -7.82 17.81 14.46
CA GLU A 349 -8.19 16.49 14.96
C GLU A 349 -6.95 15.62 15.21
N GLU A 350 -7.03 14.77 16.23
CA GLU A 350 -5.97 13.84 16.62
C GLU A 350 -6.15 12.46 15.96
N PRO A 351 -5.06 11.71 15.73
CA PRO A 351 -5.17 10.37 15.17
C PRO A 351 -5.76 9.37 16.15
N VAL A 352 -6.40 8.33 15.62
CA VAL A 352 -6.94 7.23 16.43
C VAL A 352 -5.87 6.18 16.75
N ILE A 353 -4.80 6.11 15.94
CA ILE A 353 -3.60 5.31 16.22
C ILE A 353 -2.39 5.92 15.49
N GLY A 354 -1.23 5.90 16.13
CA GLY A 354 0.04 6.29 15.54
C GLY A 354 0.98 5.09 15.37
N PHE A 355 1.74 5.10 14.28
CA PHE A 355 2.77 4.13 13.96
C PHE A 355 4.12 4.83 13.85
N PRO A 356 5.24 4.10 13.97
CA PRO A 356 6.55 4.67 13.72
C PRO A 356 6.67 5.30 12.34
N GLY A 357 7.46 6.36 12.27
CA GLY A 357 7.62 7.16 11.07
C GLY A 357 8.22 6.41 9.88
N HIS A 358 7.87 6.91 8.70
CA HIS A 358 8.40 6.51 7.40
C HIS A 358 8.06 5.09 6.96
N TRP A 359 7.20 4.35 7.67
CA TRP A 359 6.76 3.02 7.23
C TRP A 359 5.87 3.07 5.98
N ALA A 360 5.34 4.25 5.63
CA ALA A 360 4.66 4.55 4.37
C ALA A 360 3.43 3.64 4.08
N PRO A 361 2.31 3.80 4.81
CA PRO A 361 1.11 2.97 4.66
C PRO A 361 0.45 3.15 3.29
N ASN A 362 0.54 2.15 2.41
CA ASN A 362 0.02 2.24 1.04
C ASN A 362 -1.41 1.74 0.90
N ASP A 363 -1.91 0.92 1.81
CA ASP A 363 -3.29 0.43 1.74
C ASP A 363 -3.87 0.16 3.12
N LEU A 364 -5.19 0.27 3.22
CA LEU A 364 -5.99 0.05 4.41
C LEU A 364 -7.19 -0.81 4.00
N LEU A 365 -7.45 -1.87 4.75
CA LEU A 365 -8.59 -2.75 4.49
C LEU A 365 -9.24 -3.18 5.80
N PHE A 366 -10.53 -2.90 5.97
CA PHE A 366 -11.33 -3.47 7.04
C PHE A 366 -11.78 -4.88 6.67
N TYR A 367 -11.41 -5.85 7.50
CA TYR A 367 -11.70 -7.25 7.22
C TYR A 367 -13.14 -7.60 7.55
N THR A 368 -13.96 -7.82 6.52
CA THR A 368 -15.37 -8.21 6.62
C THR A 368 -15.61 -9.70 6.34
N GLY A 369 -14.55 -10.46 6.04
CA GLY A 369 -14.62 -11.89 5.83
C GLY A 369 -14.84 -12.68 7.12
N GLU A 370 -15.20 -13.97 6.97
CA GLU A 370 -15.41 -14.87 8.12
C GLU A 370 -14.36 -15.98 8.21
N GLN A 371 -13.47 -16.10 7.23
CA GLN A 371 -12.48 -17.17 7.17
C GLN A 371 -11.42 -17.04 8.28
N PHE A 372 -11.00 -15.81 8.60
CA PHE A 372 -10.03 -15.58 9.65
C PHE A 372 -10.68 -15.73 11.04
N PRO A 373 -9.88 -16.05 12.08
CA PRO A 373 -10.36 -16.11 13.46
C PRO A 373 -11.13 -14.85 13.86
N GLU A 374 -12.12 -15.01 14.75
CA GLU A 374 -13.04 -13.93 15.16
C GLU A 374 -12.34 -12.63 15.55
N ARG A 375 -11.16 -12.71 16.18
CA ARG A 375 -10.36 -11.55 16.59
C ARG A 375 -9.95 -10.60 15.45
N TYR A 376 -9.94 -11.09 14.20
CA TYR A 376 -9.61 -10.28 13.02
C TYR A 376 -10.83 -9.64 12.37
N ARG A 377 -12.04 -10.12 12.69
CA ARG A 377 -13.28 -9.69 12.04
C ARG A 377 -13.63 -8.27 12.46
N GLY A 378 -13.85 -7.41 11.47
CA GLY A 378 -14.08 -5.98 11.64
C GLY A 378 -12.81 -5.15 11.91
N GLY A 379 -11.66 -5.78 12.14
CA GLY A 379 -10.38 -5.09 12.33
C GLY A 379 -9.76 -4.60 11.02
N ALA A 380 -8.72 -3.77 11.14
CA ALA A 380 -8.05 -3.15 10.01
C ALA A 380 -6.71 -3.82 9.71
N PHE A 381 -6.47 -4.17 8.45
CA PHE A 381 -5.16 -4.52 7.93
C PHE A 381 -4.54 -3.31 7.22
N ILE A 382 -3.24 -3.08 7.44
CA ILE A 382 -2.50 -1.95 6.86
C ILE A 382 -1.26 -2.49 6.16
N ALA A 383 -1.09 -2.18 4.88
CA ALA A 383 0.11 -2.50 4.12
C ALA A 383 1.12 -1.37 4.22
N PHE A 384 2.26 -1.62 4.86
CA PHE A 384 3.36 -0.69 4.94
C PHE A 384 4.44 -1.07 3.91
N ILE A 385 4.67 -0.18 2.94
CA ILE A 385 5.59 -0.43 1.81
C ILE A 385 7.08 -0.31 2.21
N GLY A 386 7.33 0.15 3.44
CA GLY A 386 8.65 0.30 4.00
C GLY A 386 9.34 1.60 3.60
N SER A 387 10.27 1.99 4.48
CA SER A 387 10.83 3.33 4.51
C SER A 387 11.86 3.62 3.42
N TRP A 388 12.03 4.92 3.16
CA TRP A 388 13.21 5.45 2.48
C TRP A 388 13.93 6.48 3.38
N ASN A 389 13.16 7.31 4.09
CA ASN A 389 13.66 8.43 4.91
C ASN A 389 14.01 8.00 6.35
N ARG A 390 14.93 7.03 6.50
CA ARG A 390 15.47 6.63 7.81
C ARG A 390 16.99 6.65 7.90
N ALA A 391 17.67 7.02 6.82
CA ALA A 391 19.13 7.10 6.78
C ALA A 391 19.67 8.08 7.84
N PRO A 392 20.83 7.77 8.47
CA PRO A 392 21.69 6.60 8.26
C PRO A 392 21.25 5.30 8.96
N LEU A 393 20.09 5.27 9.64
CA LEU A 393 19.59 4.03 10.23
C LEU A 393 19.06 3.08 9.14
N PRO A 394 19.14 1.75 9.34
CA PRO A 394 18.56 0.77 8.42
C PRO A 394 17.08 1.03 8.23
N GLN A 395 16.50 0.71 7.06
CA GLN A 395 15.08 0.87 6.75
C GLN A 395 14.19 -0.10 7.55
N LYS A 396 12.90 0.22 7.69
CA LYS A 396 11.89 -0.58 8.43
C LYS A 396 10.52 -0.45 7.75
N GLY A 397 9.56 -1.25 8.23
CA GLY A 397 8.15 -1.09 7.90
C GLY A 397 7.64 -1.97 6.75
N TYR A 398 8.44 -2.89 6.20
CA TYR A 398 8.02 -3.76 5.08
C TYR A 398 7.10 -4.89 5.56
N LYS A 399 5.89 -4.56 6.03
CA LYS A 399 5.01 -5.49 6.74
C LYS A 399 3.53 -5.20 6.54
N ILE A 400 2.69 -6.18 6.90
CA ILE A 400 1.26 -5.97 7.12
C ILE A 400 1.02 -5.88 8.62
N ALA A 401 0.42 -4.78 9.07
CA ALA A 401 -0.05 -4.64 10.45
C ALA A 401 -1.54 -4.96 10.54
N PHE A 402 -1.99 -5.34 11.74
CA PHE A 402 -3.39 -5.50 12.09
C PHE A 402 -3.75 -4.63 13.30
N VAL A 403 -4.85 -3.91 13.23
CA VAL A 403 -5.44 -3.16 14.35
C VAL A 403 -6.78 -3.78 14.71
N PRO A 404 -7.01 -4.22 15.95
CA PRO A 404 -8.30 -4.75 16.37
C PRO A 404 -9.31 -3.63 16.51
N PHE A 405 -10.50 -3.80 15.93
CA PHE A 405 -11.61 -2.86 16.07
C PHE A 405 -12.80 -3.50 16.79
N ARG A 406 -13.53 -2.68 17.54
CA ARG A 406 -14.83 -3.02 18.12
C ARG A 406 -15.74 -1.81 18.01
N ASP A 407 -16.99 -2.03 17.60
CA ASP A 407 -18.00 -0.97 17.47
C ASP A 407 -17.53 0.21 16.61
N GLY A 408 -16.76 -0.09 15.55
CA GLY A 408 -16.25 0.91 14.61
C GLY A 408 -15.10 1.78 15.11
N GLN A 409 -14.44 1.40 16.21
CA GLN A 409 -13.29 2.10 16.80
C GLN A 409 -12.14 1.14 17.10
N PRO A 410 -10.87 1.60 17.11
CA PRO A 410 -9.75 0.81 17.61
C PRO A 410 -10.03 0.33 19.04
N SER A 411 -9.71 -0.92 19.32
CA SER A 411 -9.98 -1.60 20.59
C SER A 411 -8.73 -2.09 21.31
N GLY A 412 -7.55 -1.81 20.75
CA GLY A 412 -6.24 -2.15 21.28
C GLY A 412 -5.12 -1.71 20.35
N ASP A 413 -3.89 -2.05 20.74
CA ASP A 413 -2.68 -1.76 19.97
C ASP A 413 -2.65 -2.55 18.65
N TYR A 414 -1.83 -2.09 17.72
CA TYR A 414 -1.55 -2.84 16.49
C TYR A 414 -0.61 -4.02 16.75
N GLU A 415 -0.71 -5.07 15.94
CA GLU A 415 0.23 -6.18 15.90
C GLU A 415 0.80 -6.36 14.48
N THR A 416 1.98 -6.97 14.35
CA THR A 416 2.47 -7.41 13.04
C THR A 416 1.72 -8.66 12.60
N PHE A 417 0.96 -8.57 11.50
CA PHE A 417 0.26 -9.72 10.91
C PHE A 417 1.16 -10.50 9.96
N ALA A 418 1.84 -9.82 9.03
CA ALA A 418 2.76 -10.46 8.10
C ALA A 418 4.07 -9.68 8.00
N ASP A 419 5.20 -10.38 7.97
CA ASP A 419 6.55 -9.79 7.89
C ASP A 419 7.46 -10.61 6.97
N GLY A 420 8.74 -10.28 6.87
CA GLY A 420 9.74 -11.01 6.08
C GLY A 420 9.83 -10.59 4.62
N PHE A 421 8.97 -9.67 4.17
CA PHE A 421 8.93 -9.19 2.78
C PHE A 421 10.28 -8.66 2.28
N ALA A 422 11.04 -7.98 3.14
CA ALA A 422 12.33 -7.43 2.74
C ALA A 422 13.38 -8.50 2.42
N GLY A 423 13.26 -9.72 2.97
CA GLY A 423 14.18 -10.83 2.74
C GLY A 423 15.58 -10.66 3.35
N VAL A 424 15.90 -9.49 3.91
CA VAL A 424 17.20 -9.17 4.50
C VAL A 424 17.03 -8.35 5.77
N GLU A 425 17.93 -8.55 6.74
CA GLU A 425 18.00 -7.76 7.97
C GLU A 425 19.49 -7.59 8.38
N PRO A 426 19.97 -6.37 8.66
CA PRO A 426 19.29 -5.08 8.51
C PRO A 426 19.03 -4.72 7.05
N ILE A 427 18.01 -3.89 6.79
CA ILE A 427 17.68 -3.39 5.44
C ILE A 427 18.50 -2.11 5.19
N PRO A 428 19.58 -2.12 4.41
CA PRO A 428 20.49 -0.97 4.29
C PRO A 428 19.85 0.22 3.58
N ASP A 429 19.02 -0.05 2.58
CA ASP A 429 18.35 0.95 1.75
C ASP A 429 17.05 0.38 1.16
N ARG A 430 16.23 1.27 0.58
CA ARG A 430 14.91 0.90 0.04
C ARG A 430 14.95 -0.12 -1.09
N GLY A 431 16.06 -0.18 -1.85
CA GLY A 431 16.23 -1.04 -3.02
C GLY A 431 16.62 -2.47 -2.65
N ALA A 432 17.26 -2.65 -1.49
CA ALA A 432 17.69 -3.94 -0.96
C ALA A 432 16.52 -4.87 -0.59
N ALA A 433 15.33 -4.32 -0.29
CA ALA A 433 14.15 -5.12 0.00
C ALA A 433 13.77 -6.01 -1.21
N GLU A 434 13.56 -7.30 -0.94
CA GLU A 434 13.15 -8.27 -1.98
C GLU A 434 11.72 -8.00 -2.45
N TYR A 435 10.81 -7.77 -1.50
CA TYR A 435 9.40 -7.42 -1.72
C TYR A 435 9.00 -6.24 -0.83
N ARG A 436 7.98 -5.49 -1.27
CA ARG A 436 7.42 -4.34 -0.56
C ARG A 436 5.89 -4.38 -0.64
N PRO A 437 5.19 -4.80 0.43
CA PRO A 437 3.74 -4.99 0.36
C PRO A 437 3.06 -3.63 0.11
N THR A 438 2.10 -3.62 -0.82
CA THR A 438 1.50 -2.37 -1.31
C THR A 438 0.00 -2.39 -1.26
N GLY A 439 -0.67 -3.32 -1.94
CA GLY A 439 -2.13 -3.39 -2.01
C GLY A 439 -2.70 -4.56 -1.22
N LEU A 440 -3.93 -4.40 -0.73
CA LEU A 440 -4.71 -5.38 0.02
C LEU A 440 -6.07 -5.58 -0.66
N ALA A 441 -6.56 -6.83 -0.68
CA ALA A 441 -7.93 -7.11 -1.10
C ALA A 441 -8.53 -8.30 -0.34
N LEU A 442 -9.84 -8.25 -0.14
CA LEU A 442 -10.60 -9.38 0.40
C LEU A 442 -11.12 -10.24 -0.75
N GLY A 443 -10.79 -11.53 -0.74
CA GLY A 443 -11.35 -12.50 -1.66
C GLY A 443 -12.79 -12.89 -1.31
N PRO A 444 -13.55 -13.45 -2.26
CA PRO A 444 -14.94 -13.88 -2.04
C PRO A 444 -15.08 -15.00 -1.00
N ASP A 445 -14.00 -15.71 -0.70
CA ASP A 445 -13.92 -16.78 0.29
C ASP A 445 -13.35 -16.31 1.64
N GLY A 446 -13.15 -15.00 1.81
CA GLY A 446 -12.59 -14.39 3.01
C GLY A 446 -11.06 -14.46 3.10
N ALA A 447 -10.33 -14.89 2.06
CA ALA A 447 -8.87 -14.80 2.03
C ALA A 447 -8.39 -13.35 1.91
N LEU A 448 -7.22 -13.04 2.49
CA LEU A 448 -6.56 -11.74 2.30
C LEU A 448 -5.53 -11.84 1.17
N TYR A 449 -5.63 -10.97 0.19
CA TYR A 449 -4.66 -10.86 -0.90
C TYR A 449 -3.72 -9.69 -0.64
N ILE A 450 -2.44 -9.88 -0.95
CA ILE A 450 -1.38 -8.88 -0.76
C ILE A 450 -0.60 -8.77 -2.08
N SER A 451 -0.45 -7.56 -2.61
CA SER A 451 0.43 -7.29 -3.77
C SER A 451 1.78 -6.75 -3.33
N ASP A 452 2.85 -7.11 -4.05
CA ASP A 452 4.18 -6.51 -3.92
C ASP A 452 4.44 -5.44 -4.98
N TYR A 453 4.93 -4.29 -4.54
CA TYR A 453 5.34 -3.18 -5.38
C TYR A 453 6.31 -3.57 -6.50
N LYS A 454 7.36 -4.35 -6.18
CA LYS A 454 8.59 -4.42 -6.98
C LYS A 454 8.49 -5.43 -8.11
N LYS A 455 8.10 -6.67 -7.81
CA LYS A 455 7.96 -7.77 -8.78
C LYS A 455 6.51 -7.98 -9.21
N GLY A 456 5.54 -7.38 -8.51
CA GLY A 456 4.12 -7.68 -8.72
C GLY A 456 3.73 -9.07 -8.24
N ARG A 457 4.47 -9.64 -7.27
CA ARG A 457 4.07 -10.90 -6.61
C ARG A 457 2.73 -10.70 -5.90
N ILE A 458 1.88 -11.72 -5.92
CA ILE A 458 0.60 -11.71 -5.19
C ILE A 458 0.52 -12.92 -4.27
N TRP A 459 0.36 -12.67 -2.98
CA TRP A 459 0.07 -13.69 -1.98
C TRP A 459 -1.44 -13.73 -1.74
N ARG A 460 -1.97 -14.94 -1.55
CA ARG A 460 -3.28 -15.21 -1.01
C ARG A 460 -3.12 -15.87 0.35
N VAL A 461 -3.47 -15.16 1.43
CA VAL A 461 -3.35 -15.60 2.81
C VAL A 461 -4.68 -16.15 3.30
N VAL A 462 -4.62 -17.34 3.88
CA VAL A 462 -5.78 -18.06 4.42
C VAL A 462 -5.52 -18.60 5.82
N TYR A 463 -6.58 -18.76 6.60
CA TYR A 463 -6.52 -19.46 7.87
C TYR A 463 -6.91 -20.93 7.69
N THR A 464 -6.01 -21.85 8.03
CA THR A 464 -6.22 -23.30 7.93
C THR A 464 -6.30 -23.99 9.30
N GLY A 465 -6.00 -23.26 10.38
CA GLY A 465 -5.81 -23.82 11.72
C GLY A 465 -4.57 -24.73 11.84
N LYS A 466 -3.72 -24.78 10.80
CA LYS A 466 -2.46 -25.52 10.76
C LYS A 466 -1.35 -24.61 10.22
N ALA A 467 -0.12 -24.82 10.68
CA ALA A 467 1.03 -24.11 10.13
C ALA A 467 1.37 -24.61 8.70
N ALA A 468 1.94 -23.74 7.88
CA ALA A 468 2.46 -24.10 6.57
C ALA A 468 3.63 -25.10 6.68
N PRO A 469 3.91 -25.90 5.63
CA PRO A 469 5.11 -26.73 5.59
C PRO A 469 6.36 -25.88 5.76
N ALA A 470 7.23 -26.26 6.70
CA ALA A 470 8.50 -25.58 6.96
C ALA A 470 9.43 -25.70 5.74
N ASP A 471 10.15 -24.61 5.45
CA ASP A 471 11.34 -24.63 4.59
C ASP A 471 12.59 -24.75 5.47
N ASP A 472 13.70 -25.31 4.98
CA ASP A 472 14.93 -25.59 5.77
C ASP A 472 15.72 -24.31 6.17
N THR A 473 15.07 -23.14 6.10
CA THR A 473 15.66 -21.80 6.24
C THR A 473 14.90 -20.89 7.23
N THR A 474 14.03 -21.42 8.09
CA THR A 474 13.15 -20.59 8.94
C THR A 474 13.92 -19.62 9.85
N VAL A 475 13.74 -18.32 9.61
CA VAL A 475 13.88 -17.27 10.62
C VAL A 475 12.55 -17.19 11.37
N SER A 476 12.57 -17.44 12.67
CA SER A 476 11.40 -17.31 13.55
C SER A 476 10.93 -15.86 13.66
N MET A 477 9.61 -15.64 13.78
CA MET A 477 9.06 -14.33 14.17
C MET A 477 9.80 -13.79 15.41
N PRO A 478 10.35 -12.56 15.38
CA PRO A 478 10.74 -11.92 16.62
C PRO A 478 9.47 -11.68 17.46
N ALA A 479 9.55 -12.02 18.75
CA ALA A 479 8.47 -11.73 19.69
C ALA A 479 8.26 -10.21 19.77
N ASP A 480 7.01 -9.79 19.66
CA ASP A 480 6.59 -8.40 19.85
C ASP A 480 7.00 -7.94 21.26
N THR A 481 7.90 -6.96 21.33
CA THR A 481 8.14 -6.21 22.57
C THR A 481 7.71 -4.78 22.35
N THR A 482 6.55 -4.46 22.93
CA THR A 482 6.24 -3.12 23.40
C THR A 482 7.37 -2.69 24.35
N GLY A 483 8.15 -1.67 23.99
CA GLY A 483 9.35 -1.33 24.76
C GLY A 483 9.92 0.07 24.48
N THR A 484 9.73 0.95 25.45
CA THR A 484 10.38 2.25 25.66
C THR A 484 11.92 2.17 25.54
N PRO A 485 12.62 3.19 25.02
CA PRO A 485 14.06 3.09 24.71
C PRO A 485 14.95 3.32 25.95
N SER A 486 16.02 2.53 26.08
CA SER A 486 17.16 2.87 26.93
C SER A 486 18.50 2.59 26.24
N ALA A 487 19.22 3.69 26.00
CA ALA A 487 20.66 3.93 25.99
C ALA A 487 21.66 2.89 25.41
N ARG A 488 22.25 3.29 24.27
CA ARG A 488 23.68 3.30 23.90
C ARG A 488 24.57 2.12 24.36
N THR A 489 25.16 1.41 23.39
CA THR A 489 26.64 1.39 23.23
C THR A 489 27.07 1.02 21.81
N ALA A 490 28.23 1.56 21.44
CA ALA A 490 28.92 1.57 20.16
C ALA A 490 29.06 0.23 19.39
N ALA A 491 28.91 0.32 18.07
CA ALA A 491 29.55 -0.57 17.11
C ALA A 491 30.14 0.28 15.97
N ALA A 492 31.36 0.78 16.18
CA ALA A 492 32.23 1.15 15.08
C ALA A 492 32.79 -0.14 14.48
N SER A 493 32.12 -0.71 13.48
CA SER A 493 32.68 -1.76 12.63
C SER A 493 33.04 -1.18 11.27
N SER A 494 34.29 -1.39 10.87
CA SER A 494 34.96 -1.02 9.62
C SER A 494 34.05 -0.71 8.42
N LEU A 495 33.67 0.56 8.26
CA LEU A 495 33.02 1.04 7.06
C LEU A 495 34.06 1.05 5.92
N THR A 496 33.78 0.37 4.81
CA THR A 496 34.64 0.42 3.61
C THR A 496 34.35 1.70 2.82
N GLY A 497 35.28 2.14 1.96
CA GLY A 497 35.06 3.31 1.11
C GLY A 497 33.88 3.13 0.13
N GLU A 498 33.64 1.91 -0.35
CA GLU A 498 32.45 1.58 -1.16
C GLU A 498 31.15 1.69 -0.35
N ALA A 499 31.13 1.13 0.86
CA ALA A 499 29.96 1.22 1.73
C ALA A 499 29.66 2.68 2.10
N LEU A 500 30.70 3.49 2.32
CA LEU A 500 30.57 4.92 2.56
C LEU A 500 30.10 5.67 1.31
N PHE A 501 30.57 5.30 0.11
CA PHE A 501 30.12 5.89 -1.16
C PHE A 501 28.62 5.70 -1.38
N ARG A 502 28.08 4.53 -0.99
CA ARG A 502 26.64 4.25 -1.03
C ARG A 502 25.88 4.95 0.11
N ARG A 503 26.44 4.96 1.33
CA ARG A 503 25.83 5.60 2.52
C ARG A 503 25.66 7.11 2.35
N MET A 504 26.62 7.76 1.70
CA MET A 504 26.58 9.20 1.41
C MET A 504 25.83 9.49 0.11
N GLU A 505 25.06 8.53 -0.42
CA GLU A 505 24.22 8.67 -1.61
C GLU A 505 24.98 9.12 -2.88
N CYS A 506 26.31 8.97 -2.92
CA CYS A 506 27.10 9.36 -4.09
C CYS A 506 26.71 8.53 -5.32
N ALA A 507 26.32 7.27 -5.11
CA ALA A 507 25.86 6.34 -6.15
C ALA A 507 24.52 6.74 -6.81
N THR A 508 23.74 7.64 -6.21
CA THR A 508 22.48 8.14 -6.80
C THR A 508 22.75 9.04 -8.01
N CYS A 509 23.86 9.79 -7.98
CA CYS A 509 24.21 10.75 -9.03
C CYS A 509 25.39 10.29 -9.88
N HIS A 510 26.30 9.50 -9.32
CA HIS A 510 27.52 9.07 -9.97
C HIS A 510 27.52 7.58 -10.24
N THR A 511 27.79 7.20 -11.49
CA THR A 511 28.05 5.81 -11.85
C THR A 511 29.52 5.44 -11.63
N VAL A 512 29.75 4.18 -11.29
CA VAL A 512 31.07 3.54 -11.20
C VAL A 512 31.19 2.34 -12.15
N ASP A 513 30.16 2.07 -12.94
CA ASP A 513 30.15 0.99 -13.93
C ASP A 513 30.78 1.49 -15.25
N PRO A 514 31.81 0.80 -15.78
CA PRO A 514 32.46 1.17 -17.05
C PRO A 514 31.53 1.24 -18.26
N ASN A 515 30.38 0.55 -18.21
CA ASN A 515 29.46 0.43 -19.33
C ASN A 515 28.17 1.25 -19.14
N ALA A 516 27.95 1.81 -17.97
CA ALA A 516 26.78 2.65 -17.71
C ALA A 516 27.06 4.10 -18.16
N PRO A 517 26.09 4.76 -18.82
CA PRO A 517 26.22 6.17 -19.14
C PRO A 517 26.30 7.00 -17.86
N ALA A 518 27.00 8.13 -17.92
CA ALA A 518 26.96 9.10 -16.84
C ALA A 518 25.52 9.57 -16.58
N SER A 519 25.24 9.93 -15.32
CA SER A 519 23.89 10.27 -14.85
C SER A 519 23.84 11.77 -14.50
N THR A 520 23.18 12.13 -13.41
CA THR A 520 23.13 13.50 -12.87
C THR A 520 24.52 14.08 -12.59
N GLY A 521 25.49 13.23 -12.24
CA GLY A 521 26.91 13.57 -12.11
C GLY A 521 27.81 12.75 -13.05
N PRO A 522 29.08 13.17 -13.24
CA PRO A 522 30.04 12.45 -14.07
C PRO A 522 30.31 11.04 -13.58
N SER A 523 30.66 10.13 -14.50
CA SER A 523 31.18 8.81 -14.14
C SER A 523 32.46 8.95 -13.32
N LEU A 524 32.60 8.09 -12.31
CA LEU A 524 33.80 8.02 -11.47
C LEU A 524 34.69 6.82 -11.81
N TYR A 525 34.26 5.95 -12.72
CA TYR A 525 35.07 4.86 -13.23
C TYR A 525 36.29 5.40 -13.99
N ASP A 526 37.50 4.93 -13.67
CA ASP A 526 38.78 5.43 -14.21
C ASP A 526 38.99 6.96 -14.10
N LEU A 527 38.27 7.65 -13.19
CA LEU A 527 38.38 9.09 -13.05
C LEU A 527 39.74 9.51 -12.48
N TYR A 528 40.24 8.80 -11.46
CA TYR A 528 41.46 9.20 -10.76
C TYR A 528 42.68 9.16 -11.69
N GLY A 529 43.37 10.29 -11.80
CA GLY A 529 44.51 10.44 -12.72
C GLY A 529 44.12 10.78 -14.17
N SER A 530 42.84 10.94 -14.48
CA SER A 530 42.39 11.47 -15.77
C SER A 530 42.42 13.01 -15.83
N GLU A 531 42.33 13.57 -17.04
CA GLU A 531 42.16 15.01 -17.25
C GLU A 531 40.66 15.36 -17.36
N VAL A 532 40.20 16.30 -16.53
CA VAL A 532 38.81 16.74 -16.46
C VAL A 532 38.69 18.16 -17.00
N THR A 533 37.78 18.36 -17.96
CA THR A 533 37.44 19.70 -18.45
C THR A 533 36.33 20.31 -17.60
N LEU A 534 36.56 21.51 -17.07
CA LEU A 534 35.58 22.26 -16.27
C LEU A 534 34.70 23.15 -17.15
N GLN A 535 33.55 23.59 -16.64
CA GLN A 535 32.62 24.48 -17.37
C GLN A 535 33.27 25.78 -17.87
N ASN A 536 34.31 26.28 -17.21
CA ASN A 536 35.05 27.48 -17.61
C ASN A 536 36.12 27.21 -18.70
N GLY A 537 36.17 26.00 -19.26
CA GLY A 537 37.09 25.59 -20.32
C GLY A 537 38.50 25.23 -19.84
N ARG A 538 38.79 25.29 -18.52
CA ARG A 538 40.08 24.85 -17.98
C ARG A 538 40.10 23.33 -17.83
N ALA A 539 41.22 22.72 -18.18
CA ALA A 539 41.52 21.32 -17.87
C ALA A 539 42.24 21.23 -16.51
N VAL A 540 41.84 20.24 -15.69
CA VAL A 540 42.46 19.93 -14.39
C VAL A 540 42.69 18.42 -14.28
N MET A 541 43.74 18.01 -13.59
CA MET A 541 43.96 16.59 -13.29
C MET A 541 43.04 16.17 -12.13
N ALA A 542 42.38 15.02 -12.25
CA ALA A 542 41.59 14.40 -11.20
C ALA A 542 42.50 13.68 -10.18
N ASP A 543 43.33 14.44 -9.49
CA ASP A 543 44.19 13.95 -8.42
C ASP A 543 43.47 13.91 -7.05
N GLU A 544 44.19 13.53 -5.99
CA GLU A 544 43.60 13.36 -4.66
C GLU A 544 43.09 14.69 -4.07
N ALA A 545 43.71 15.81 -4.45
CA ALA A 545 43.28 17.14 -4.01
C ALA A 545 41.99 17.54 -4.74
N TYR A 546 41.91 17.28 -6.05
CA TYR A 546 40.69 17.46 -6.82
C TYR A 546 39.52 16.66 -6.25
N LEU A 547 39.70 15.37 -5.97
CA LEU A 547 38.61 14.54 -5.41
C LEU A 547 38.12 15.07 -4.06
N ARG A 548 39.04 15.46 -3.16
CA ARG A 548 38.65 16.02 -1.86
C ARG A 548 37.91 17.35 -1.97
N GLU A 549 38.40 18.25 -2.82
CA GLU A 549 37.78 19.54 -3.05
C GLU A 549 36.41 19.40 -3.72
N SER A 550 36.25 18.48 -4.67
CA SER A 550 34.96 18.20 -5.31
C SER A 550 33.93 17.57 -4.35
N ILE A 551 34.37 16.82 -3.34
CA ILE A 551 33.49 16.27 -2.29
C ILE A 551 33.11 17.36 -1.28
N LEU A 552 34.10 18.10 -0.75
CA LEU A 552 33.86 19.07 0.32
C LEU A 552 33.25 20.37 -0.22
N GLN A 553 33.66 20.81 -1.41
CA GLN A 553 33.29 22.08 -2.02
C GLN A 553 32.78 21.85 -3.45
N ALA A 554 31.71 21.07 -3.59
CA ALA A 554 31.17 20.61 -4.87
C ALA A 554 30.90 21.73 -5.91
N GLY A 555 30.64 22.96 -5.48
CA GLY A 555 30.46 24.12 -6.37
C GLY A 555 31.75 24.75 -6.91
N ALA A 556 32.93 24.37 -6.41
CA ALA A 556 34.20 25.02 -6.76
C ALA A 556 34.72 24.64 -8.15
N LYS A 557 34.49 23.38 -8.59
CA LYS A 557 35.02 22.81 -9.83
C LYS A 557 33.97 21.96 -10.55
N ILE A 558 33.07 22.63 -11.25
CA ILE A 558 31.98 21.96 -11.97
C ILE A 558 32.50 21.43 -13.31
N VAL A 559 32.32 20.13 -13.55
CA VAL A 559 32.69 19.44 -14.80
C VAL A 559 31.86 19.96 -15.97
N ALA A 560 32.48 20.17 -17.13
CA ALA A 560 31.80 20.62 -18.33
C ALA A 560 30.65 19.67 -18.70
N GLY A 561 29.47 20.23 -18.97
CA GLY A 561 28.27 19.46 -19.29
C GLY A 561 27.38 19.07 -18.09
N TYR A 562 27.81 19.33 -16.85
CA TYR A 562 27.02 19.02 -15.64
C TYR A 562 26.55 20.27 -14.91
N MET A 563 25.38 20.19 -14.26
CA MET A 563 24.81 21.27 -13.45
C MET A 563 25.39 21.25 -12.01
N PRO A 564 25.45 22.40 -11.30
CA PRO A 564 25.94 22.48 -9.92
C PRO A 564 24.90 21.97 -8.91
N VAL A 565 24.52 20.70 -9.02
CA VAL A 565 23.48 20.06 -8.18
C VAL A 565 24.08 19.14 -7.11
N MET A 566 25.38 18.88 -7.14
CA MET A 566 26.05 18.07 -6.13
C MET A 566 26.11 18.84 -4.80
N PRO A 567 25.60 18.26 -3.69
CA PRO A 567 25.68 18.89 -2.39
C PRO A 567 27.12 18.93 -1.89
N SER A 568 27.45 19.94 -1.07
CA SER A 568 28.72 19.99 -0.34
C SER A 568 28.68 19.02 0.84
N TYR A 569 29.76 18.26 1.05
CA TYR A 569 29.95 17.38 2.21
C TYR A 569 30.89 17.97 3.26
N GLU A 570 31.20 19.28 3.18
CA GLU A 570 31.97 19.97 4.21
C GLU A 570 31.22 19.93 5.54
N GLY A 571 31.91 19.48 6.60
CA GLY A 571 31.32 19.27 7.93
C GLY A 571 30.44 18.01 8.06
N GLN A 572 30.18 17.27 6.97
CA GLN A 572 29.36 16.05 6.98
C GLN A 572 30.18 14.76 7.01
N LEU A 573 31.48 14.84 6.70
CA LEU A 573 32.40 13.71 6.70
C LEU A 573 33.51 13.90 7.74
N MET A 574 33.79 12.84 8.51
CA MET A 574 35.03 12.78 9.29
C MET A 574 36.26 12.69 8.35
N LYS A 575 37.44 13.07 8.83
CA LYS A 575 38.68 13.02 8.02
C LYS A 575 38.99 11.60 7.52
N GLU A 576 38.72 10.62 8.36
CA GLU A 576 38.93 9.20 8.10
C GLU A 576 37.94 8.70 7.05
N GLU A 577 36.69 9.14 7.12
CA GLU A 577 35.62 8.83 6.15
C GLU A 577 35.92 9.42 4.77
N LEU A 578 36.31 10.70 4.71
CA LEU A 578 36.75 11.33 3.46
C LEU A 578 37.93 10.57 2.84
N SER A 579 38.86 10.09 3.67
CA SER A 579 40.01 9.32 3.19
C SER A 579 39.60 7.95 2.64
N LEU A 580 38.59 7.30 3.22
CA LEU A 580 38.03 6.05 2.71
C LEU A 580 37.30 6.24 1.37
N LEU A 581 36.48 7.30 1.23
CA LEU A 581 35.81 7.64 -0.03
C LEU A 581 36.81 7.89 -1.16
N VAL A 582 37.81 8.72 -0.89
CA VAL A 582 38.85 9.04 -1.87
C VAL A 582 39.66 7.80 -2.22
N SER A 583 39.96 6.92 -1.25
CA SER A 583 40.67 5.66 -1.51
C SER A 583 39.85 4.72 -2.39
N TYR A 584 38.53 4.67 -2.19
CA TYR A 584 37.63 3.89 -3.05
C TYR A 584 37.58 4.46 -4.47
N MET A 585 37.41 5.78 -4.64
CA MET A 585 37.42 6.42 -5.97
C MET A 585 38.75 6.25 -6.72
N LYS A 586 39.86 6.09 -6.00
CA LYS A 586 41.17 5.76 -6.58
C LYS A 586 41.29 4.31 -7.05
N SER A 587 40.40 3.43 -6.58
CA SER A 587 40.39 2.00 -6.92
C SER A 587 39.38 1.63 -8.00
N LEU A 588 38.48 2.57 -8.33
CA LEU A 588 37.58 2.53 -9.48
C LEU A 588 38.32 2.92 -10.76
#